data_AF-A0AA95N2H0-F1
#
_entry.id   AF-A0AA95N2H0-F1
#
_cell.length_a   1.000
_cell.length_b   1.000
_cell.length_c   1.000
_cell.angle_alpha   90.00
_cell.angle_beta   90.00
_cell.angle_gamma   90.00
#
_symmetry.space_group_name_H-M   'P 1'
#
loop_
_entity.id
_entity.type
_entity.pdbx_description
1 polymer ?
#
loop_
_entity_poly.entity_id
_entity_poly.type
_entity_poly.pdbx_seq_one_letter_code
_entity_poly.pdbx_strand_id
1 'polypeptide(L)'
;MTEFRQTYDIAVVGATGAVGEAILNILAERDFPVGELYPLASERSAGEMVTFKNRSVEVQNLAEFDFSRVQIALFSAGGSVSAQYAPEAAAAGCVVIDNTSEFRYDPDVPLVVPEVNPDALAGYSARNIIANPNCSTIQMLVALKPIHDEVGIDRINVCTYQSVSGSGRKGINELAGQTAKLLNGLPAEEKAYPKQIAFNVLPQIDAFQDNGYTREEMKMVWETQKIFGDDTIRVNPTCVRVPVFYGHSEAIHVETRVPITVDEVRALMIDAPGVELLDEHVDGGYPTPVGEGAGKDAVYVGRIREDISHPNGINLWVVADNLRKGAALNSVQIAELLIESYL
;
A
#
# COMPACT_ATOMS: atom_id res chain seq x y z
N MET A 1 29.29 -14.14 21.47
CA MET A 1 28.94 -15.22 20.54
C MET A 1 28.05 -14.60 19.49
N THR A 2 28.55 -14.45 18.27
CA THR A 2 27.76 -13.90 17.16
C THR A 2 26.80 -14.99 16.73
N GLU A 3 25.51 -14.84 17.02
CA GLU A 3 24.49 -15.70 16.41
C GLU A 3 24.58 -15.50 14.90
N PHE A 4 24.81 -16.59 14.15
CA PHE A 4 24.69 -16.55 12.70
C PHE A 4 23.20 -16.38 12.38
N ARG A 5 22.77 -15.13 12.19
CA ARG A 5 21.43 -14.82 11.68
C ARG A 5 21.35 -15.36 10.25
N GLN A 6 20.41 -16.27 9.97
CA GLN A 6 20.16 -16.77 8.63
C GLN A 6 19.84 -15.59 7.71
N THR A 7 20.53 -15.53 6.57
CA THR A 7 20.36 -14.47 5.56
C THR A 7 19.64 -15.00 4.33
N TYR A 8 18.97 -14.10 3.63
CA TYR A 8 18.20 -14.39 2.41
C TYR A 8 18.68 -13.52 1.27
N ASP A 9 18.88 -14.12 0.11
CA ASP A 9 19.19 -13.42 -1.14
C ASP A 9 17.88 -12.88 -1.73
N ILE A 10 17.86 -11.56 -1.98
CA ILE A 10 16.65 -10.81 -2.30
C ILE A 10 16.75 -10.17 -3.67
N ALA A 11 15.73 -10.37 -4.52
CA ALA A 11 15.54 -9.57 -5.72
C ALA A 11 14.52 -8.45 -5.48
N VAL A 12 14.80 -7.25 -5.99
CA VAL A 12 13.83 -6.13 -6.02
C VAL A 12 13.56 -5.76 -7.47
N VAL A 13 12.41 -6.18 -8.00
CA VAL A 13 12.02 -5.93 -9.39
C VAL A 13 11.30 -4.60 -9.51
N GLY A 14 11.83 -3.69 -10.34
CA GLY A 14 11.39 -2.29 -10.40
C GLY A 14 12.15 -1.40 -9.42
N ALA A 15 13.40 -1.73 -9.11
CA ALA A 15 14.23 -1.05 -8.10
C ALA A 15 14.40 0.47 -8.33
N THR A 16 14.30 0.95 -9.57
CA THR A 16 14.43 2.39 -9.92
C THR A 16 13.11 3.17 -9.84
N GLY A 17 12.01 2.49 -9.55
CA GLY A 17 10.70 3.10 -9.31
C GLY A 17 10.58 3.67 -7.89
N ALA A 18 9.60 4.55 -7.67
CA ALA A 18 9.40 5.19 -6.36
C ALA A 18 9.14 4.17 -5.23
N VAL A 19 8.39 3.11 -5.51
CA VAL A 19 8.16 2.02 -4.54
C VAL A 19 9.39 1.11 -4.40
N GLY A 20 10.12 0.83 -5.50
CA GLY A 20 11.35 0.04 -5.44
C GLY A 20 12.43 0.70 -4.58
N GLU A 21 12.62 2.00 -4.72
CA GLU A 21 13.50 2.79 -3.85
C GLU A 21 13.04 2.75 -2.38
N ALA A 22 11.72 2.86 -2.14
CA ALA A 22 11.17 2.73 -0.78
C ALA A 22 11.39 1.33 -0.19
N ILE A 23 11.25 0.26 -0.98
CA ILE A 23 11.53 -1.12 -0.56
C ILE A 23 13.00 -1.24 -0.13
N LEU A 24 13.94 -0.74 -0.94
CA LEU A 24 15.37 -0.78 -0.63
C LEU A 24 15.70 -0.02 0.67
N ASN A 25 15.10 1.15 0.87
CA ASN A 25 15.27 1.93 2.08
C ASN A 25 14.70 1.19 3.30
N ILE A 26 13.49 0.62 3.20
CA ILE A 26 12.83 -0.07 4.31
C ILE A 26 13.57 -1.37 4.67
N LEU A 27 14.04 -2.15 3.69
CA LEU A 27 14.89 -3.32 3.96
C LEU A 27 16.15 -2.93 4.76
N ALA A 28 16.73 -1.77 4.48
CA ALA A 28 17.89 -1.26 5.20
C ALA A 28 17.53 -0.72 6.60
N GLU A 29 16.47 0.08 6.71
CA GLU A 29 16.00 0.69 7.96
C GLU A 29 15.56 -0.36 8.99
N ARG A 30 14.92 -1.43 8.53
CA ARG A 30 14.42 -2.53 9.38
C ARG A 30 15.48 -3.61 9.65
N ASP A 31 16.70 -3.42 9.15
CA ASP A 31 17.78 -4.40 9.18
C ASP A 31 17.32 -5.81 8.80
N PHE A 32 16.60 -5.89 7.67
CA PHE A 32 16.19 -7.16 7.09
C PHE A 32 17.46 -8.01 6.82
N PRO A 33 17.45 -9.32 7.11
CA PRO A 33 18.62 -10.18 7.00
C PRO A 33 18.94 -10.52 5.54
N VAL A 34 19.32 -9.52 4.75
CA VAL A 34 19.71 -9.65 3.35
C VAL A 34 21.13 -10.22 3.25
N GLY A 35 21.30 -11.29 2.46
CA GLY A 35 22.58 -11.82 2.01
C GLY A 35 23.10 -11.03 0.81
N GLU A 36 22.83 -11.52 -0.39
CA GLU A 36 23.02 -10.79 -1.65
C GLU A 36 21.74 -10.06 -2.09
N LEU A 37 21.88 -8.81 -2.53
CA LEU A 37 20.79 -7.99 -3.04
C LEU A 37 20.90 -7.83 -4.55
N TYR A 38 19.80 -8.10 -5.26
CA TYR A 38 19.69 -7.98 -6.70
C TYR A 38 18.63 -6.93 -7.07
N PRO A 39 19.01 -5.65 -7.25
CA PRO A 39 18.09 -4.65 -7.79
C PRO A 39 17.93 -4.88 -9.30
N LEU A 40 16.69 -5.11 -9.73
CA LEU A 40 16.37 -5.45 -11.12
C LEU A 40 15.47 -4.38 -11.73
N ALA A 41 15.73 -4.04 -13.00
CA ALA A 41 14.89 -3.15 -13.78
C ALA A 41 14.90 -3.55 -15.26
N SER A 42 14.26 -2.75 -16.11
CA SER A 42 14.34 -2.96 -17.57
C SER A 42 15.74 -2.70 -18.09
N GLU A 43 16.04 -3.19 -19.30
CA GLU A 43 17.29 -2.94 -20.02
C GLU A 43 17.69 -1.45 -20.05
N ARG A 44 16.71 -0.54 -20.15
CA ARG A 44 16.94 0.92 -20.13
C ARG A 44 17.60 1.41 -18.84
N SER A 45 17.28 0.78 -17.71
CA SER A 45 17.77 1.17 -16.38
C SER A 45 18.88 0.25 -15.86
N ALA A 46 19.26 -0.78 -16.61
CA ALA A 46 20.42 -1.60 -16.26
C ALA A 46 21.69 -0.74 -16.29
N GLY A 47 22.57 -0.94 -15.30
CA GLY A 47 23.76 -0.12 -15.07
C GLY A 47 23.53 1.17 -14.28
N GLU A 48 22.29 1.54 -13.96
CA GLU A 48 22.02 2.57 -12.97
C GLU A 48 22.49 2.11 -11.56
N MET A 49 22.74 3.05 -10.66
CA MET A 49 23.14 2.73 -9.28
C MET A 49 22.01 3.07 -8.32
N VAL A 50 21.62 2.12 -7.48
CA VAL A 50 20.75 2.33 -6.32
C VAL A 50 21.55 2.26 -5.03
N THR A 51 21.04 2.86 -3.95
CA THR A 51 21.71 2.85 -2.65
C THR A 51 21.07 1.81 -1.74
N PHE A 52 21.87 0.94 -1.11
CA PHE A 52 21.43 0.00 -0.08
C PHE A 52 22.47 -0.08 1.05
N LYS A 53 22.06 0.13 2.31
CA LYS A 53 22.94 0.19 3.49
C LYS A 53 24.21 1.05 3.27
N ASN A 54 24.04 2.26 2.71
CA ASN A 54 25.10 3.21 2.35
C ASN A 54 26.11 2.70 1.30
N ARG A 55 25.77 1.66 0.53
CA ARG A 55 26.56 1.15 -0.60
C ARG A 55 25.80 1.35 -1.90
N SER A 56 26.53 1.67 -2.97
CA SER A 56 25.97 1.71 -4.32
C SER A 56 25.93 0.29 -4.88
N VAL A 57 24.75 -0.14 -5.32
CA VAL A 57 24.50 -1.44 -5.95
C VAL A 57 24.04 -1.19 -7.38
N GLU A 58 24.67 -1.88 -8.33
CA GLU A 58 24.33 -1.76 -9.76
C GLU A 58 23.03 -2.50 -10.07
N VAL A 59 22.14 -1.82 -10.79
CA VAL A 59 20.87 -2.37 -11.28
C VAL A 59 21.14 -3.32 -12.44
N GLN A 60 20.62 -4.55 -12.36
CA GLN A 60 20.79 -5.57 -13.38
C GLN A 60 19.57 -5.64 -14.31
N ASN A 61 19.77 -6.17 -15.52
CA ASN A 61 18.70 -6.38 -16.49
C ASN A 61 17.81 -7.54 -16.04
N LEU A 62 16.53 -7.25 -15.78
CA LEU A 62 15.53 -8.25 -15.38
C LEU A 62 15.41 -9.41 -16.37
N ALA A 63 15.50 -9.14 -17.67
CA ALA A 63 15.30 -10.15 -18.71
C ALA A 63 16.42 -11.22 -18.76
N GLU A 64 17.57 -10.93 -18.15
CA GLU A 64 18.75 -11.81 -18.13
C GLU A 64 18.97 -12.43 -16.75
N PHE A 65 18.11 -12.11 -15.78
CA PHE A 65 18.29 -12.51 -14.39
C PHE A 65 17.88 -13.96 -14.15
N ASP A 66 18.72 -14.70 -13.41
CA ASP A 66 18.43 -16.06 -12.97
C ASP A 66 17.80 -16.05 -11.57
N PHE A 67 16.48 -16.28 -11.51
CA PHE A 67 15.72 -16.29 -10.26
C PHE A 67 16.03 -17.47 -9.34
N SER A 68 16.76 -18.50 -9.79
CA SER A 68 17.20 -19.59 -8.90
C SER A 68 18.22 -19.13 -7.85
N ARG A 69 18.77 -17.91 -8.02
CA ARG A 69 19.74 -17.28 -7.12
C ARG A 69 19.13 -16.61 -5.89
N VAL A 70 17.80 -16.48 -5.81
CA VAL A 70 17.13 -15.70 -4.76
C VAL A 70 16.02 -16.50 -4.09
N GLN A 71 15.87 -16.33 -2.78
CA GLN A 71 14.77 -16.97 -2.04
C GLN A 71 13.51 -16.12 -2.05
N ILE A 72 13.64 -14.78 -2.08
CA ILE A 72 12.50 -13.87 -2.05
C ILE A 72 12.67 -12.79 -3.13
N ALA A 73 11.59 -12.48 -3.84
CA ALA A 73 11.57 -11.38 -4.81
C ALA A 73 10.42 -10.42 -4.54
N LEU A 74 10.73 -9.13 -4.40
CA LEU A 74 9.78 -8.06 -4.16
C LEU A 74 9.49 -7.35 -5.50
N PHE A 75 8.28 -7.48 -6.02
CA PHE A 75 7.90 -6.99 -7.34
C PHE A 75 7.13 -5.68 -7.26
N SER A 76 7.61 -4.65 -7.96
CA SER A 76 6.91 -3.37 -8.11
C SER A 76 7.20 -2.68 -9.45
N ALA A 77 7.12 -3.44 -10.55
CA ALA A 77 7.41 -2.96 -11.91
C ALA A 77 6.19 -2.82 -12.84
N GLY A 78 4.98 -3.04 -12.32
CA GLY A 78 3.72 -2.96 -13.07
C GLY A 78 3.20 -4.32 -13.53
N GLY A 79 1.87 -4.45 -13.67
CA GLY A 79 1.19 -5.74 -13.82
C GLY A 79 1.68 -6.58 -14.99
N SER A 80 2.00 -5.98 -16.13
CA SER A 80 2.54 -6.72 -17.29
C SER A 80 3.91 -7.36 -17.02
N VAL A 81 4.74 -6.74 -16.18
CA VAL A 81 6.03 -7.30 -15.77
C VAL A 81 5.80 -8.43 -14.77
N SER A 82 4.89 -8.25 -13.81
CA SER A 82 4.54 -9.31 -12.87
C SER A 82 3.91 -10.53 -13.56
N ALA A 83 3.01 -10.32 -14.53
CA ALA A 83 2.39 -11.39 -15.31
C ALA A 83 3.42 -12.28 -16.03
N GLN A 84 4.52 -11.68 -16.49
CA GLN A 84 5.60 -12.41 -17.16
C GLN A 84 6.57 -13.06 -16.15
N TYR A 85 7.17 -12.27 -15.27
CA TYR A 85 8.35 -12.70 -14.51
C TYR A 85 8.02 -13.30 -13.14
N ALA A 86 6.85 -13.01 -12.55
CA ALA A 86 6.51 -13.61 -11.25
C ALA A 86 6.30 -15.14 -11.35
N PRO A 87 5.59 -15.68 -12.36
CA PRO A 87 5.52 -17.13 -12.56
C PRO A 87 6.89 -17.78 -12.84
N GLU A 88 7.77 -17.10 -13.59
CA GLU A 88 9.13 -17.58 -13.85
C GLU A 88 9.96 -17.66 -12.55
N ALA A 89 9.91 -16.61 -11.73
CA ALA A 89 10.57 -16.58 -10.43
C ALA A 89 10.02 -17.67 -9.48
N ALA A 90 8.70 -17.79 -9.40
CA ALA A 90 8.02 -18.83 -8.62
C ALA A 90 8.42 -20.25 -9.04
N ALA A 91 8.51 -20.51 -10.34
CA ALA A 91 8.93 -21.80 -10.90
C ALA A 91 10.42 -22.10 -10.62
N ALA A 92 11.25 -21.07 -10.45
CA ALA A 92 12.65 -21.21 -10.05
C ALA A 92 12.83 -21.48 -8.53
N GLY A 93 11.74 -21.51 -7.76
CA GLY A 93 11.74 -21.75 -6.31
C GLY A 93 11.79 -20.49 -5.45
N CYS A 94 11.73 -19.30 -6.06
CA CYS A 94 11.67 -18.02 -5.35
C CYS A 94 10.23 -17.74 -4.87
N VAL A 95 10.07 -17.21 -3.65
CA VAL A 95 8.77 -16.70 -3.19
C VAL A 95 8.63 -15.24 -3.62
N VAL A 96 7.61 -14.96 -4.44
CA VAL A 96 7.33 -13.62 -4.97
C VAL A 96 6.33 -12.90 -4.07
N ILE A 97 6.64 -11.66 -3.70
CA ILE A 97 5.69 -10.73 -3.09
C ILE A 97 5.42 -9.62 -4.11
N ASP A 98 4.23 -9.66 -4.71
CA ASP A 98 3.86 -8.79 -5.84
C ASP A 98 3.01 -7.60 -5.40
N ASN A 99 3.55 -6.38 -5.59
CA ASN A 99 2.87 -5.11 -5.30
C ASN A 99 1.93 -4.65 -6.41
N THR A 100 1.81 -5.40 -7.50
CA THR A 100 0.86 -5.07 -8.56
C THR A 100 -0.52 -5.63 -8.29
N SER A 101 -1.51 -5.24 -9.11
CA SER A 101 -2.85 -5.80 -9.03
C SER A 101 -3.01 -7.14 -9.76
N GLU A 102 -1.95 -7.65 -10.40
CA GLU A 102 -2.02 -8.79 -11.33
C GLU A 102 -2.61 -10.03 -10.67
N PHE A 103 -2.10 -10.40 -9.49
CA PHE A 103 -2.47 -11.65 -8.82
C PHE A 103 -3.42 -11.46 -7.62
N ARG A 104 -3.89 -10.23 -7.35
CA ARG A 104 -4.67 -9.94 -6.13
C ARG A 104 -5.98 -10.71 -6.04
N TYR A 105 -6.57 -11.06 -7.18
CA TYR A 105 -7.87 -11.72 -7.25
C TYR A 105 -7.80 -13.20 -7.59
N ASP A 106 -6.59 -13.72 -7.83
CA ASP A 106 -6.37 -15.13 -8.04
C ASP A 106 -6.73 -15.91 -6.75
N PRO A 107 -7.56 -16.95 -6.83
CA PRO A 107 -8.04 -17.68 -5.64
C PRO A 107 -6.93 -18.49 -4.95
N ASP A 108 -5.87 -18.83 -5.68
CA ASP A 108 -4.70 -19.58 -5.23
C ASP A 108 -3.51 -18.68 -4.83
N VAL A 109 -3.70 -17.35 -4.84
CA VAL A 109 -2.70 -16.37 -4.39
C VAL A 109 -3.23 -15.62 -3.17
N PRO A 110 -2.58 -15.70 -2.00
CA PRO A 110 -2.99 -14.96 -0.82
C PRO A 110 -2.79 -13.45 -1.01
N LEU A 111 -3.76 -12.66 -0.55
CA LEU A 111 -3.73 -11.20 -0.52
C LEU A 111 -3.59 -10.77 0.94
N VAL A 112 -2.43 -10.22 1.33
CA VAL A 112 -2.03 -10.17 2.74
C VAL A 112 -1.78 -8.75 3.24
N VAL A 113 -2.37 -8.44 4.40
CA VAL A 113 -1.94 -7.35 5.29
C VAL A 113 -1.56 -8.01 6.62
N PRO A 114 -0.27 -7.97 7.03
CA PRO A 114 0.20 -8.72 8.20
C PRO A 114 -0.57 -8.45 9.49
N GLU A 115 -1.06 -7.23 9.70
CA GLU A 115 -1.85 -6.86 10.89
C GLU A 115 -3.32 -7.34 10.81
N VAL A 116 -3.80 -7.82 9.66
CA VAL A 116 -5.22 -8.13 9.41
C VAL A 116 -5.46 -9.62 9.21
N ASN A 117 -4.70 -10.25 8.31
CA ASN A 117 -4.90 -11.64 7.93
C ASN A 117 -3.57 -12.41 7.77
N PRO A 118 -2.70 -12.42 8.80
CA PRO A 118 -1.39 -13.08 8.71
C PRO A 118 -1.52 -14.58 8.38
N ASP A 119 -2.58 -15.24 8.83
CA ASP A 119 -2.84 -16.66 8.59
C ASP A 119 -3.04 -16.99 7.11
N ALA A 120 -3.50 -16.04 6.29
CA ALA A 120 -3.65 -16.23 4.85
C ALA A 120 -2.31 -16.51 4.16
N LEU A 121 -1.20 -16.08 4.78
CA LEU A 121 0.14 -16.32 4.27
C LEU A 121 0.42 -17.82 4.08
N ALA A 122 -0.17 -18.71 4.88
CA ALA A 122 0.00 -20.16 4.77
C ALA A 122 -0.32 -20.72 3.36
N GLY A 123 -1.13 -20.01 2.58
CA GLY A 123 -1.47 -20.37 1.21
C GLY A 123 -0.39 -20.07 0.16
N TYR A 124 0.70 -19.38 0.50
CA TYR A 124 1.67 -18.88 -0.47
C TYR A 124 2.27 -19.98 -1.37
N SER A 125 2.49 -21.18 -0.82
CA SER A 125 3.16 -22.28 -1.51
C SER A 125 2.33 -22.88 -2.65
N ALA A 126 1.05 -22.52 -2.78
CA ALA A 126 0.22 -22.96 -3.91
C ALA A 126 0.77 -22.45 -5.25
N ARG A 127 1.30 -21.23 -5.26
CA ARG A 127 1.85 -20.56 -6.44
C ARG A 127 3.26 -20.00 -6.24
N ASN A 128 3.81 -20.03 -5.02
CA ASN A 128 4.98 -19.25 -4.60
C ASN A 128 4.84 -17.75 -4.88
N ILE A 129 3.60 -17.25 -4.87
CA ILE A 129 3.28 -15.83 -5.10
C ILE A 129 2.36 -15.39 -3.97
N ILE A 130 2.64 -14.21 -3.42
CA ILE A 130 1.83 -13.51 -2.43
C ILE A 130 1.54 -12.14 -3.02
N ALA A 131 0.28 -11.71 -2.99
CA ALA A 131 -0.10 -10.40 -3.47
C ALA A 131 -0.11 -9.38 -2.33
N ASN A 132 0.51 -8.22 -2.58
CA ASN A 132 0.44 -7.05 -1.71
C ASN A 132 -0.72 -6.14 -2.16
N PRO A 133 -1.64 -5.73 -1.26
CA PRO A 133 -2.87 -5.01 -1.64
C PRO A 133 -2.66 -3.56 -2.11
N ASN A 134 -3.74 -2.91 -2.50
CA ASN A 134 -3.79 -1.49 -2.86
C ASN A 134 -3.51 -0.62 -1.63
N CYS A 135 -2.78 0.47 -1.83
CA CYS A 135 -2.40 1.40 -0.77
C CYS A 135 -3.58 1.93 0.04
N SER A 136 -4.68 2.29 -0.61
CA SER A 136 -5.91 2.79 0.05
C SER A 136 -6.59 1.67 0.84
N THR A 137 -6.59 0.44 0.31
CA THR A 137 -7.15 -0.69 1.05
C THR A 137 -6.32 -1.03 2.28
N ILE A 138 -4.98 -1.06 2.18
CA ILE A 138 -4.11 -1.38 3.32
C ILE A 138 -4.39 -0.48 4.52
N GLN A 139 -4.35 0.84 4.34
CA GLN A 139 -4.57 1.77 5.46
C GLN A 139 -5.98 1.67 6.04
N MET A 140 -7.00 1.50 5.19
CA MET A 140 -8.38 1.34 5.63
C MET A 140 -8.53 0.07 6.48
N LEU A 141 -7.98 -1.06 6.05
CA LEU A 141 -8.16 -2.33 6.76
C LEU A 141 -7.33 -2.42 8.04
N VAL A 142 -6.14 -1.84 8.08
CA VAL A 142 -5.37 -1.72 9.33
C VAL A 142 -6.17 -0.92 10.37
N ALA A 143 -6.79 0.19 9.97
CA ALA A 143 -7.62 0.99 10.87
C ALA A 143 -8.95 0.30 11.25
N LEU A 144 -9.55 -0.49 10.36
CA LEU A 144 -10.87 -1.09 10.58
C LEU A 144 -10.83 -2.47 11.23
N LYS A 145 -9.71 -3.19 11.15
CA LYS A 145 -9.56 -4.54 11.70
C LYS A 145 -9.92 -4.62 13.20
N PRO A 146 -9.43 -3.73 14.08
CA PRO A 146 -9.79 -3.79 15.51
C PRO A 146 -11.30 -3.66 15.75
N ILE A 147 -11.98 -2.78 14.99
CA ILE A 147 -13.44 -2.60 15.08
C ILE A 147 -14.17 -3.84 14.53
N HIS A 148 -13.70 -4.37 13.41
CA HIS A 148 -14.27 -5.55 12.78
C HIS A 148 -14.22 -6.77 13.72
N ASP A 149 -13.12 -6.97 14.43
CA ASP A 149 -12.97 -8.11 15.33
C ASP A 149 -13.85 -8.00 16.58
N GLU A 150 -14.06 -6.79 17.10
CA GLU A 150 -14.87 -6.57 18.30
C GLU A 150 -16.37 -6.64 18.01
N VAL A 151 -16.85 -5.92 16.99
CA VAL A 151 -18.30 -5.72 16.76
C VAL A 151 -18.77 -6.06 15.35
N GLY A 152 -17.86 -6.46 14.46
CA GLY A 152 -18.16 -6.72 13.05
C GLY A 152 -18.51 -5.44 12.27
N ILE A 153 -18.24 -5.47 10.97
CA ILE A 153 -18.62 -4.39 10.05
C ILE A 153 -19.67 -4.93 9.09
N ASP A 154 -20.71 -4.13 8.87
CA ASP A 154 -21.78 -4.44 7.91
C ASP A 154 -21.62 -3.64 6.62
N ARG A 155 -21.22 -2.37 6.73
CA ARG A 155 -21.05 -1.48 5.58
C ARG A 155 -19.97 -0.43 5.81
N ILE A 156 -19.27 -0.08 4.73
CA ILE A 156 -18.23 0.95 4.67
C ILE A 156 -18.59 1.93 3.55
N ASN A 157 -18.79 3.20 3.89
CA ASN A 157 -18.65 4.30 2.94
C ASN A 157 -17.25 4.89 3.09
N VAL A 158 -16.56 5.12 1.98
CA VAL A 158 -15.24 5.76 2.02
C VAL A 158 -15.05 6.75 0.89
N CYS A 159 -14.56 7.94 1.20
CA CYS A 159 -14.10 8.90 0.21
C CYS A 159 -12.60 9.11 0.39
N THR A 160 -11.82 8.84 -0.66
CA THR A 160 -10.36 8.95 -0.60
C THR A 160 -9.90 10.31 -1.11
N TYR A 161 -8.78 10.76 -0.56
CA TYR A 161 -8.03 11.97 -0.90
C TYR A 161 -6.61 11.52 -1.20
N GLN A 162 -6.42 10.92 -2.38
CA GLN A 162 -5.17 10.26 -2.74
C GLN A 162 -4.16 11.24 -3.34
N SER A 163 -2.93 11.19 -2.85
CA SER A 163 -1.78 11.95 -3.34
C SER A 163 -1.33 11.53 -4.75
N VAL A 164 -0.59 12.41 -5.43
CA VAL A 164 -0.08 12.14 -6.79
C VAL A 164 1.08 11.15 -6.85
N SER A 165 1.73 10.83 -5.73
CA SER A 165 2.77 9.79 -5.67
C SER A 165 2.22 8.39 -5.98
N GLY A 166 0.91 8.15 -5.82
CA GLY A 166 0.25 6.92 -6.25
C GLY A 166 0.33 6.68 -7.77
N SER A 167 0.60 7.72 -8.57
CA SER A 167 0.89 7.62 -10.02
C SER A 167 2.39 7.64 -10.33
N GLY A 168 3.23 7.41 -9.31
CA GLY A 168 4.68 7.42 -9.40
C GLY A 168 5.28 8.79 -9.71
N ARG A 169 6.54 8.78 -10.18
CA ARG A 169 7.30 10.01 -10.49
C ARG A 169 6.60 10.93 -11.50
N LYS A 170 5.81 10.37 -12.41
CA LYS A 170 5.05 11.15 -13.41
C LYS A 170 4.02 12.06 -12.75
N GLY A 171 3.25 11.54 -11.79
CA GLY A 171 2.26 12.32 -11.05
C GLY A 171 2.90 13.41 -10.19
N ILE A 172 4.00 13.08 -9.51
CA ILE A 172 4.78 14.04 -8.69
C ILE A 172 5.29 15.20 -9.56
N ASN A 173 5.94 14.88 -10.68
CA ASN A 173 6.49 15.89 -11.59
C ASN A 173 5.40 16.75 -12.22
N GLU A 174 4.25 16.17 -12.56
CA GLU A 174 3.12 16.91 -13.11
C GLU A 174 2.55 17.93 -12.11
N LEU A 175 2.30 17.52 -10.86
CA LEU A 175 1.80 18.44 -9.84
C LEU A 175 2.78 19.59 -9.58
N ALA A 176 4.06 19.27 -9.41
CA ALA A 176 5.10 20.28 -9.19
C ALA A 176 5.20 21.25 -10.39
N GLY A 177 5.22 20.71 -11.61
CA GLY A 177 5.32 21.49 -12.84
C GLY A 177 4.11 22.40 -13.09
N GLN A 178 2.88 21.86 -12.96
CA GLN A 178 1.66 22.64 -13.12
C GLN A 178 1.57 23.75 -12.05
N THR A 179 1.86 23.43 -10.78
CA THR A 179 1.82 24.41 -9.68
C THR A 179 2.82 25.54 -9.92
N ALA A 180 4.06 25.22 -10.28
CA ALA A 180 5.07 26.23 -10.58
C ALA A 180 4.68 27.12 -11.77
N LYS A 181 4.15 26.55 -12.86
CA LYS A 181 3.70 27.33 -14.03
C LYS A 181 2.58 28.30 -13.67
N LEU A 182 1.54 27.82 -13.00
CA LEU A 182 0.38 28.64 -12.63
C LEU A 182 0.76 29.81 -11.71
N LEU A 183 1.63 29.57 -10.72
CA LEU A 183 2.13 30.63 -9.83
C LEU A 183 3.01 31.68 -10.55
N ASN A 184 3.51 31.36 -11.75
CA ASN A 184 4.26 32.27 -12.61
C ASN A 184 3.43 32.81 -13.80
N GLY A 185 2.10 32.67 -13.78
CA GLY A 185 1.22 33.17 -14.83
C GLY A 185 1.29 32.41 -16.15
N LEU A 186 1.85 31.19 -16.14
CA LEU A 186 1.93 30.29 -17.29
C LEU A 186 0.82 29.23 -17.20
N PRO A 187 0.28 28.75 -18.34
CA PRO A 187 -0.75 27.72 -18.34
C PRO A 187 -0.22 26.37 -17.84
N ALA A 188 -1.10 25.57 -17.23
CA ALA A 188 -0.82 24.17 -16.92
C ALA A 188 -0.74 23.32 -18.20
N GLU A 189 0.00 22.22 -18.13
CA GLU A 189 0.03 21.18 -19.17
C GLU A 189 -0.32 19.83 -18.53
N GLU A 190 -1.34 19.17 -19.04
CA GLU A 190 -1.76 17.84 -18.62
C GLU A 190 -1.02 16.75 -19.43
N LYS A 191 -0.27 15.87 -18.75
CA LYS A 191 0.48 14.77 -19.39
C LYS A 191 0.20 13.43 -18.72
N ALA A 192 0.14 13.40 -17.39
CA ALA A 192 -0.11 12.23 -16.56
C ALA A 192 -1.60 12.05 -16.26
N TYR A 193 -2.33 13.16 -16.10
CA TYR A 193 -3.76 13.15 -15.81
C TYR A 193 -4.58 13.68 -16.99
N PRO A 194 -5.87 13.30 -17.12
CA PRO A 194 -6.73 13.82 -18.18
C PRO A 194 -7.19 15.27 -17.97
N LYS A 195 -6.94 15.83 -16.78
CA LYS A 195 -7.29 17.20 -16.37
C LYS A 195 -6.20 17.76 -15.45
N GLN A 196 -6.10 19.08 -15.37
CA GLN A 196 -5.21 19.79 -14.43
C GLN A 196 -5.38 19.25 -13.00
N ILE A 197 -4.27 18.88 -12.35
CA ILE A 197 -4.27 18.44 -10.95
C ILE A 197 -3.90 19.57 -9.99
N ALA A 198 -3.06 20.53 -10.41
CA ALA A 198 -2.71 21.67 -9.56
C ALA A 198 -3.96 22.48 -9.19
N PHE A 199 -4.12 22.74 -7.88
CA PHE A 199 -5.28 23.45 -7.31
C PHE A 199 -6.65 22.84 -7.68
N ASN A 200 -6.72 21.53 -7.90
CA ASN A 200 -7.94 20.86 -8.36
C ASN A 200 -8.15 19.50 -7.69
N VAL A 201 -9.33 18.90 -7.86
CA VAL A 201 -9.69 17.56 -7.38
C VAL A 201 -10.25 16.73 -8.53
N LEU A 202 -9.72 15.51 -8.73
CA LEU A 202 -10.11 14.64 -9.83
C LEU A 202 -10.80 13.38 -9.30
N PRO A 203 -12.13 13.22 -9.49
CA PRO A 203 -12.88 12.06 -8.99
C PRO A 203 -12.75 10.87 -9.95
N GLN A 204 -11.52 10.55 -10.35
CA GLN A 204 -11.21 9.42 -11.19
C GLN A 204 -9.78 8.95 -10.92
N ILE A 205 -9.64 7.73 -10.43
CA ILE A 205 -8.35 7.03 -10.32
C ILE A 205 -8.51 5.67 -10.99
N ASP A 206 -7.60 5.36 -11.92
CA ASP A 206 -7.70 4.18 -12.79
C ASP A 206 -8.90 4.28 -13.78
N ALA A 207 -9.13 3.25 -14.58
CA ALA A 207 -10.17 3.23 -15.61
C ALA A 207 -11.58 2.99 -15.04
N PHE A 208 -12.60 3.57 -15.67
CA PHE A 208 -14.00 3.23 -15.38
C PHE A 208 -14.30 1.75 -15.68
N GLN A 209 -15.21 1.17 -14.92
CA GLN A 209 -15.79 -0.15 -15.07
C GLN A 209 -17.22 -0.04 -15.58
N ASP A 210 -17.81 -1.13 -16.06
CA ASP A 210 -19.15 -1.14 -16.67
C ASP A 210 -20.26 -0.67 -15.71
N ASN A 211 -20.06 -0.81 -14.41
CA ASN A 211 -20.99 -0.39 -13.36
C ASN A 211 -20.89 1.11 -13.00
N GLY A 212 -19.98 1.86 -13.64
CA GLY A 212 -19.77 3.29 -13.40
C GLY A 212 -18.75 3.63 -12.31
N TYR A 213 -18.33 2.66 -11.49
CA TYR A 213 -17.19 2.83 -10.60
C TYR A 213 -15.88 2.80 -11.39
N THR A 214 -14.81 3.28 -10.81
CA THR A 214 -13.44 3.11 -11.31
C THR A 214 -12.82 1.82 -10.80
N ARG A 215 -11.75 1.34 -11.43
CA ARG A 215 -11.02 0.15 -10.97
C ARG A 215 -10.37 0.38 -9.61
N GLU A 216 -9.98 1.60 -9.26
CA GLU A 216 -9.47 1.91 -7.92
C GLU A 216 -10.55 1.73 -6.85
N GLU A 217 -11.76 2.21 -7.13
CA GLU A 217 -12.92 1.99 -6.28
C GLU A 217 -13.24 0.49 -6.14
N MET A 218 -13.26 -0.25 -7.24
CA MET A 218 -13.53 -1.69 -7.19
C MET A 218 -12.43 -2.50 -6.49
N LYS A 219 -11.15 -2.09 -6.56
CA LYS A 219 -10.09 -2.67 -5.73
C LYS A 219 -10.44 -2.58 -4.25
N MET A 220 -10.86 -1.41 -3.76
CA MET A 220 -11.25 -1.25 -2.36
C MET A 220 -12.41 -2.16 -1.96
N VAL A 221 -13.33 -2.46 -2.88
CA VAL A 221 -14.43 -3.42 -2.62
C VAL A 221 -13.89 -4.85 -2.55
N TRP A 222 -13.29 -5.35 -3.63
CA TRP A 222 -12.90 -6.75 -3.76
C TRP A 222 -11.78 -7.16 -2.81
N GLU A 223 -10.79 -6.28 -2.63
CA GLU A 223 -9.66 -6.54 -1.75
C GLU A 223 -10.10 -6.55 -0.28
N THR A 224 -11.02 -5.66 0.14
CA THR A 224 -11.61 -5.69 1.49
C THR A 224 -12.28 -7.02 1.80
N GLN A 225 -13.15 -7.47 0.90
CA GLN A 225 -13.88 -8.73 1.06
C GLN A 225 -12.93 -9.93 1.11
N LYS A 226 -11.90 -9.96 0.25
CA LYS A 226 -10.91 -11.04 0.24
C LYS A 226 -10.03 -11.03 1.49
N ILE A 227 -9.58 -9.87 1.96
CA ILE A 227 -8.66 -9.74 3.10
C ILE A 227 -9.37 -10.07 4.41
N PHE A 228 -10.60 -9.59 4.61
CA PHE A 228 -11.40 -9.97 5.78
C PHE A 228 -11.98 -11.39 5.69
N GLY A 229 -12.00 -11.99 4.49
CA GLY A 229 -12.61 -13.30 4.28
C GLY A 229 -14.15 -13.27 4.43
N ASP A 230 -14.76 -12.12 4.16
CA ASP A 230 -16.20 -11.87 4.33
C ASP A 230 -16.75 -11.09 3.12
N ASP A 231 -17.49 -11.80 2.26
CA ASP A 231 -18.13 -11.24 1.07
C ASP A 231 -19.44 -10.49 1.36
N THR A 232 -19.92 -10.54 2.60
CA THR A 232 -21.13 -9.84 3.04
C THR A 232 -20.85 -8.38 3.42
N ILE A 233 -19.59 -8.01 3.64
CA ILE A 233 -19.20 -6.62 3.91
C ILE A 233 -19.46 -5.76 2.66
N ARG A 234 -20.32 -4.76 2.82
CA ARG A 234 -20.70 -3.84 1.74
C ARG A 234 -19.76 -2.65 1.72
N VAL A 235 -19.05 -2.44 0.61
CA VAL A 235 -18.10 -1.32 0.46
C VAL A 235 -18.57 -0.38 -0.63
N ASN A 236 -18.63 0.92 -0.32
CA ASN A 236 -19.02 1.98 -1.24
C ASN A 236 -17.95 3.09 -1.27
N PRO A 237 -16.95 2.97 -2.15
CA PRO A 237 -15.86 3.93 -2.26
C PRO A 237 -16.14 5.03 -3.29
N THR A 238 -15.55 6.20 -3.07
CA THR A 238 -15.30 7.23 -4.08
C THR A 238 -13.85 7.63 -4.03
N CYS A 239 -13.11 7.39 -5.11
CA CYS A 239 -11.66 7.61 -5.13
C CYS A 239 -11.29 8.91 -5.84
N VAL A 240 -10.69 9.86 -5.11
CA VAL A 240 -10.38 11.20 -5.62
C VAL A 240 -8.89 11.48 -5.54
N ARG A 241 -8.30 11.92 -6.65
CA ARG A 241 -6.92 12.44 -6.70
C ARG A 241 -6.92 13.91 -6.27
N VAL A 242 -6.05 14.24 -5.32
CA VAL A 242 -5.90 15.60 -4.75
C VAL A 242 -4.48 16.13 -4.95
N PRO A 243 -4.23 17.45 -4.86
CA PRO A 243 -2.93 18.06 -5.16
C PRO A 243 -1.99 17.96 -3.95
N VAL A 244 -1.77 16.72 -3.48
CA VAL A 244 -0.88 16.37 -2.38
C VAL A 244 0.23 15.48 -2.92
N PHE A 245 1.48 15.71 -2.52
CA PHE A 245 2.62 14.94 -3.03
C PHE A 245 2.68 13.51 -2.50
N TYR A 246 2.61 13.35 -1.19
CA TYR A 246 2.75 12.06 -0.49
C TYR A 246 1.69 11.92 0.60
N GLY A 247 1.31 10.67 0.90
CA GLY A 247 0.27 10.37 1.89
C GLY A 247 -1.12 10.32 1.28
N HIS A 248 -1.86 9.26 1.56
CA HIS A 248 -3.30 9.18 1.26
C HIS A 248 -4.09 9.55 2.51
N SER A 249 -5.31 10.05 2.29
CA SER A 249 -6.24 10.28 3.39
C SER A 249 -7.62 9.78 3.03
N GLU A 250 -8.38 9.35 4.03
CA GLU A 250 -9.67 8.70 3.82
C GLU A 250 -10.67 9.20 4.87
N ALA A 251 -11.80 9.70 4.40
CA ALA A 251 -12.98 9.87 5.24
C ALA A 251 -13.77 8.56 5.18
N ILE A 252 -13.79 7.83 6.29
CA ILE A 252 -14.41 6.51 6.40
C ILE A 252 -15.60 6.61 7.34
N HIS A 253 -16.74 6.10 6.89
CA HIS A 253 -17.95 5.96 7.69
C HIS A 253 -18.35 4.49 7.67
N VAL A 254 -18.33 3.84 8.83
CA VAL A 254 -18.68 2.43 8.97
C VAL A 254 -19.99 2.26 9.72
N GLU A 255 -20.79 1.28 9.29
CA GLU A 255 -21.94 0.76 10.02
C GLU A 255 -21.52 -0.57 10.64
N THR A 256 -21.51 -0.66 11.97
CA THR A 256 -21.11 -1.88 12.70
C THR A 256 -22.31 -2.81 12.94
N ARG A 257 -22.04 -4.11 13.09
CA ARG A 257 -23.11 -5.10 13.34
C ARG A 257 -23.65 -4.98 14.75
N VAL A 258 -22.77 -4.69 15.71
CA VAL A 258 -23.10 -4.41 17.11
C VAL A 258 -22.72 -2.96 17.43
N PRO A 259 -23.53 -2.20 18.19
CA PRO A 259 -23.16 -0.85 18.62
C PRO A 259 -21.82 -0.84 19.36
N ILE A 260 -21.00 0.18 19.10
CA ILE A 260 -19.73 0.43 19.80
C ILE A 260 -19.62 1.91 20.09
N THR A 261 -19.08 2.27 21.26
CA THR A 261 -18.89 3.66 21.66
C THR A 261 -17.58 4.24 21.11
N VAL A 262 -17.48 5.57 21.03
CA VAL A 262 -16.25 6.25 20.61
C VAL A 262 -15.07 5.93 21.53
N ASP A 263 -15.30 5.82 22.84
CA ASP A 263 -14.25 5.52 23.81
C ASP A 263 -13.71 4.10 23.63
N GLU A 264 -14.57 3.12 23.33
CA GLU A 264 -14.17 1.75 22.99
C GLU A 264 -13.36 1.73 21.68
N VAL A 265 -13.83 2.42 20.63
CA VAL A 265 -13.08 2.51 19.37
C VAL A 265 -11.69 3.12 19.58
N ARG A 266 -11.59 4.20 20.36
CA ARG A 266 -10.30 4.84 20.69
C ARG A 266 -9.38 3.88 21.46
N ALA A 267 -9.91 3.13 22.42
CA ALA A 267 -9.14 2.13 23.15
C ALA A 267 -8.59 1.05 22.21
N LEU A 268 -9.42 0.55 21.29
CA LEU A 268 -8.99 -0.41 20.26
C LEU A 268 -7.86 0.16 19.39
N MET A 269 -7.92 1.44 18.99
CA MET A 269 -6.86 2.05 18.17
C MET A 269 -5.53 2.21 18.92
N ILE A 270 -5.55 2.43 20.24
CA ILE A 270 -4.34 2.58 21.06
C ILE A 270 -3.56 1.27 21.13
N ASP A 271 -4.26 0.14 21.18
CA ASP A 271 -3.65 -1.18 21.31
C ASP A 271 -3.38 -1.86 19.94
N ALA A 272 -3.89 -1.29 18.85
CA ALA A 272 -3.82 -1.89 17.52
C ALA A 272 -2.40 -1.79 16.90
N PRO A 273 -1.81 -2.93 16.47
CA PRO A 273 -0.51 -2.91 15.81
C PRO A 273 -0.50 -2.07 14.54
N GLY A 274 0.51 -1.21 14.39
CA GLY A 274 0.68 -0.37 13.21
C GLY A 274 -0.28 0.83 13.13
N VAL A 275 -1.11 1.06 14.15
CA VAL A 275 -1.99 2.23 14.26
C VAL A 275 -1.40 3.25 15.23
N GLU A 276 -1.51 4.53 14.90
CA GLU A 276 -1.21 5.64 15.79
C GLU A 276 -2.44 6.55 15.91
N LEU A 277 -2.97 6.72 17.12
CA LEU A 277 -4.15 7.54 17.37
C LEU A 277 -3.75 9.02 17.53
N LEU A 278 -4.19 9.87 16.61
CA LEU A 278 -4.14 11.33 16.74
C LEU A 278 -5.57 11.87 16.65
N ASP A 279 -6.23 11.92 17.80
CA ASP A 279 -7.65 12.28 17.88
C ASP A 279 -7.89 13.18 19.10
N GLU A 280 -7.53 14.44 18.96
CA GLU A 280 -7.78 15.48 19.95
C GLU A 280 -8.80 16.48 19.38
N HIS A 281 -9.85 16.77 20.15
CA HIS A 281 -10.90 17.71 19.75
C HIS A 281 -10.47 19.17 19.97
N VAL A 282 -9.29 19.52 19.45
CA VAL A 282 -8.67 20.85 19.46
C VAL A 282 -8.07 21.15 18.09
N ASP A 283 -7.70 22.40 17.83
CA ASP A 283 -7.10 22.80 16.55
C ASP A 283 -5.79 22.02 16.30
N GLY A 284 -5.72 21.36 15.15
CA GLY A 284 -4.57 20.53 14.75
C GLY A 284 -4.50 19.14 15.39
N GLY A 285 -5.47 18.76 16.21
CA GLY A 285 -5.55 17.45 16.88
C GLY A 285 -5.96 16.27 15.99
N TYR A 286 -5.54 16.25 14.73
CA TYR A 286 -5.92 15.24 13.75
C TYR A 286 -4.82 15.01 12.71
N PRO A 287 -4.69 13.81 12.12
CA PRO A 287 -3.61 13.52 11.20
C PRO A 287 -3.84 14.15 9.85
N THR A 288 -2.74 14.52 9.19
CA THR A 288 -2.73 15.08 7.83
C THR A 288 -1.70 14.37 6.97
N PRO A 289 -1.88 14.31 5.63
CA PRO A 289 -0.94 13.60 4.77
C PRO A 289 0.47 14.22 4.80
N VAL A 290 0.59 15.52 5.09
CA VAL A 290 1.89 16.22 5.17
C VAL A 290 2.57 16.04 6.53
N GLY A 291 1.83 16.11 7.64
CA GLY A 291 2.40 16.01 8.99
C GLY A 291 2.72 14.56 9.39
N GLU A 292 1.69 13.71 9.33
CA GLU A 292 1.72 12.36 9.88
C GLU A 292 1.76 11.29 8.79
N GLY A 293 1.28 11.59 7.58
CA GLY A 293 1.34 10.64 6.47
C GLY A 293 2.77 10.42 5.97
N ALA A 294 3.36 11.44 5.35
CA ALA A 294 4.59 11.31 4.58
C ALA A 294 5.80 10.85 5.41
N GLY A 295 6.46 9.79 4.95
CA GLY A 295 7.69 9.24 5.55
C GLY A 295 7.46 8.43 6.83
N LYS A 296 6.21 8.12 7.20
CA LYS A 296 5.89 7.35 8.40
C LYS A 296 5.42 5.93 8.05
N ASP A 297 5.65 5.02 8.98
CA ASP A 297 5.28 3.60 8.86
C ASP A 297 3.88 3.30 9.40
N ALA A 298 3.40 4.10 10.35
CA ALA A 298 2.11 3.91 10.98
C ALA A 298 0.94 4.36 10.09
N VAL A 299 -0.22 3.76 10.34
CA VAL A 299 -1.52 4.25 9.90
C VAL A 299 -2.07 5.15 10.99
N TYR A 300 -2.23 6.44 10.69
CA TYR A 300 -2.77 7.40 11.64
C TYR A 300 -4.27 7.47 11.55
N VAL A 301 -4.93 7.41 12.71
CA VAL A 301 -6.39 7.47 12.83
C VAL A 301 -6.77 8.67 13.69
N GLY A 302 -7.79 9.41 13.28
CA GLY A 302 -8.34 10.53 14.03
C GLY A 302 -9.79 10.81 13.68
N ARG A 303 -10.33 11.89 14.24
CA ARG A 303 -11.71 12.36 14.04
C ARG A 303 -12.76 11.28 14.34
N ILE A 304 -12.51 10.44 15.34
CA ILE A 304 -13.40 9.34 15.72
C ILE A 304 -14.64 9.93 16.38
N ARG A 305 -15.81 9.60 15.86
CA ARG A 305 -17.09 10.08 16.38
C ARG A 305 -18.23 9.18 15.94
N GLU A 306 -19.29 9.15 16.73
CA GLU A 306 -20.55 8.52 16.34
C GLU A 306 -21.13 9.21 15.09
N ASP A 307 -21.80 8.42 14.27
CA ASP A 307 -22.65 8.93 13.20
C ASP A 307 -24.00 9.36 13.77
N ILE A 308 -24.29 10.65 13.69
CA ILE A 308 -25.59 11.20 14.12
C ILE A 308 -26.76 10.74 13.23
N SER A 309 -26.49 10.11 12.08
CA SER A 309 -27.48 9.65 11.12
C SER A 309 -27.76 8.14 11.18
N HIS A 310 -26.92 7.37 11.89
CA HIS A 310 -27.05 5.91 12.00
C HIS A 310 -26.73 5.42 13.42
N PRO A 311 -27.59 4.60 14.05
CA PRO A 311 -27.43 4.22 15.46
C PRO A 311 -26.17 3.40 15.76
N ASN A 312 -25.61 2.72 14.74
CA ASN A 312 -24.37 1.93 14.86
C ASN A 312 -23.28 2.48 13.92
N GLY A 313 -23.32 3.77 13.60
CA GLY A 313 -22.35 4.37 12.69
C GLY A 313 -21.17 4.96 13.43
N ILE A 314 -19.95 4.72 12.94
CA ILE A 314 -18.71 5.36 13.40
C ILE A 314 -18.03 6.02 12.21
N ASN A 315 -17.60 7.27 12.43
CA ASN A 315 -16.84 8.04 11.46
C ASN A 315 -15.39 8.15 11.91
N LEU A 316 -14.45 7.99 10.98
CA LEU A 316 -13.02 8.10 11.20
C LEU A 316 -12.33 8.80 10.02
N TRP A 317 -11.18 9.39 10.31
CA TRP A 317 -10.26 9.97 9.34
C TRP A 317 -8.92 9.22 9.41
N VAL A 318 -8.49 8.64 8.29
CA VAL A 318 -7.32 7.77 8.24
C VAL A 318 -6.29 8.32 7.28
N VAL A 319 -5.02 8.32 7.67
CA VAL A 319 -3.90 8.82 6.88
C VAL A 319 -2.73 7.85 6.97
N ALA A 320 -2.12 7.53 5.82
CA ALA A 320 -0.88 6.76 5.79
C ALA A 320 -0.01 7.15 4.59
N ASP A 321 1.30 6.89 4.68
CA ASP A 321 2.18 6.97 3.51
C ASP A 321 1.84 5.86 2.52
N ASN A 322 1.40 6.25 1.33
CA ASN A 322 0.99 5.33 0.27
C ASN A 322 2.16 4.61 -0.43
N LEU A 323 3.40 5.12 -0.32
CA LEU A 323 4.61 4.46 -0.83
C LEU A 323 5.26 3.57 0.24
N ARG A 324 5.15 3.94 1.52
CA ARG A 324 5.62 3.10 2.64
C ARG A 324 4.56 2.09 3.06
N LYS A 325 3.73 2.36 4.08
CA LYS A 325 2.74 1.39 4.57
C LYS A 325 1.80 0.90 3.48
N GLY A 326 1.39 1.76 2.56
CA GLY A 326 0.53 1.40 1.43
C GLY A 326 1.20 0.57 0.33
N ALA A 327 2.50 0.28 0.39
CA ALA A 327 3.19 -0.52 -0.63
C ALA A 327 4.45 -1.22 -0.09
N ALA A 328 5.55 -0.46 0.05
CA ALA A 328 6.87 -1.01 0.32
C ALA A 328 6.98 -1.66 1.69
N LEU A 329 6.47 -1.01 2.74
CA LEU A 329 6.56 -1.52 4.11
C LEU A 329 5.70 -2.78 4.25
N ASN A 330 4.47 -2.78 3.73
CA ASN A 330 3.63 -3.98 3.79
C ASN A 330 4.30 -5.16 3.05
N SER A 331 4.94 -4.90 1.89
CA SER A 331 5.70 -5.93 1.16
C SER A 331 6.86 -6.49 1.99
N VAL A 332 7.61 -5.63 2.70
CA VAL A 332 8.70 -6.06 3.58
C VAL A 332 8.16 -6.77 4.82
N GLN A 333 7.06 -6.33 5.43
CA GLN A 333 6.43 -7.01 6.56
C GLN A 333 5.89 -8.40 6.18
N ILE A 334 5.36 -8.57 4.96
CA ILE A 334 5.01 -9.89 4.42
C ILE A 334 6.26 -10.77 4.34
N ALA A 335 7.38 -10.23 3.85
CA ALA A 335 8.65 -10.96 3.78
C ALA A 335 9.18 -11.32 5.18
N GLU A 336 9.05 -10.42 6.15
CA GLU A 336 9.43 -10.66 7.55
C GLU A 336 8.60 -11.80 8.16
N LEU A 337 7.28 -11.76 7.97
CA LEU A 337 6.40 -12.83 8.45
C LEU A 337 6.69 -14.17 7.75
N LEU A 338 7.01 -14.13 6.46
CA LEU A 338 7.39 -15.31 5.68
C LEU A 338 8.64 -15.98 6.26
N ILE A 339 9.71 -15.21 6.53
CA ILE A 339 10.95 -15.76 7.08
C ILE A 339 10.85 -16.15 8.56
N GLU A 340 9.88 -15.61 9.29
CA GLU A 340 9.65 -15.99 10.69
C GLU A 340 8.88 -17.31 10.79
N SER A 341 7.90 -17.50 9.90
CA SER A 341 6.90 -18.57 10.04
C SER A 341 7.11 -19.75 9.09
N TYR A 342 7.81 -19.58 7.96
CA TYR A 342 7.82 -20.57 6.88
C TYR A 342 9.20 -20.89 6.26
N LEU A 343 10.23 -20.05 6.47
CA LEU A 343 11.59 -20.25 5.93
C LEU A 343 12.64 -20.31 7.04
#